data_AF-A0A559GF54-F1
#
_entry.id   AF-A0A559GF54-F1
#
_cell.length_a   1.000
_cell.length_b   1.000
_cell.length_c   1.000
_cell.angle_alpha   90.00
_cell.angle_beta   90.00
_cell.angle_gamma   90.00
#
_symmetry.space_group_name_H-M   'P 1'
#
loop_
_entity.id
_entity.type
_entity.pdbx_description
1 polymer ?
#
loop_
_entity_poly.entity_id
_entity_poly.type
_entity_poly.pdbx_seq_one_letter_code
_entity_poly.pdbx_strand_id
1 'polypeptide(L)'
;MQKHAIPILEFDDNPQAVLMPTHEGLDLKLPKKCIYAFLEEEIDRYAQEAGADCVGEFVSATKTYPVYVVNYKGEEICLTQAPVGSAPAAQFMDWLIGYGVEQIISTGTCGVLADIEENAFLIPIRALRDEGTSYHYVAPSRYMEMQIEA
;
A
#
# COMPACT_ATOMS: atom_id res chain seq x y z
N MET A 1 10.03 -17.00 -16.70
CA MET A 1 10.24 -17.54 -15.34
C MET A 1 11.10 -18.80 -15.34
N GLN A 2 12.26 -18.76 -14.67
CA GLN A 2 13.08 -19.93 -14.39
C GLN A 2 12.52 -20.67 -13.16
N LYS A 3 12.37 -21.99 -13.24
CA LYS A 3 11.86 -22.79 -12.13
C LYS A 3 12.96 -23.08 -11.10
N HIS A 4 12.62 -22.98 -9.82
CA HIS A 4 13.52 -23.28 -8.70
C HIS A 4 12.94 -24.39 -7.81
N ALA A 5 13.76 -25.00 -6.96
CA ALA A 5 13.30 -26.03 -6.02
C ALA A 5 12.29 -25.49 -4.99
N ILE A 6 12.38 -24.19 -4.67
CA ILE A 6 11.47 -23.48 -3.77
C ILE A 6 10.80 -22.37 -4.61
N PRO A 7 9.45 -22.39 -4.77
CA PRO A 7 8.75 -21.46 -5.67
C PRO A 7 8.95 -19.97 -5.36
N ILE A 8 9.16 -19.59 -4.09
CA ILE A 8 9.36 -18.17 -3.70
C ILE A 8 10.66 -17.57 -4.27
N LEU A 9 11.55 -18.40 -4.81
CA LEU A 9 12.78 -17.97 -5.47
C LEU A 9 12.58 -17.70 -6.97
N GLU A 10 11.40 -18.00 -7.50
CA GLU A 10 11.05 -17.71 -8.90
C GLU A 10 10.65 -16.24 -9.05
N PHE A 11 11.07 -15.62 -10.16
CA PHE A 11 10.70 -14.26 -10.53
C PHE A 11 10.03 -14.27 -11.91
N ASP A 12 8.85 -13.67 -12.00
CA ASP A 12 8.14 -13.42 -13.26
C ASP A 12 8.29 -11.94 -13.60
N ASP A 13 8.96 -11.65 -14.71
CA ASP A 13 9.20 -10.30 -15.21
C ASP A 13 8.10 -9.82 -16.17
N ASN A 14 7.06 -10.64 -16.39
CA ASN A 14 5.91 -10.25 -17.20
C ASN A 14 4.98 -9.30 -16.42
N PRO A 15 4.78 -8.05 -16.87
CA PRO A 15 3.91 -7.11 -16.17
C PRO A 15 2.41 -7.39 -16.37
N GLN A 16 2.04 -8.37 -17.19
CA GLN A 16 0.65 -8.73 -17.44
C GLN A 16 0.25 -9.92 -16.57
N ALA A 17 -0.60 -9.65 -15.57
CA ALA A 17 -1.21 -10.67 -14.73
C ALA A 17 -2.44 -11.30 -15.42
N VAL A 18 -2.81 -12.51 -14.99
CA VAL A 18 -4.07 -13.15 -15.41
C VAL A 18 -5.28 -12.31 -14.98
N LEU A 19 -5.20 -11.70 -13.80
CA LEU A 19 -6.16 -10.74 -13.28
C LEU A 19 -5.44 -9.43 -13.02
N MET A 20 -5.73 -8.43 -13.85
CA MET A 20 -5.18 -7.09 -13.66
C MET A 20 -5.85 -6.41 -12.46
N PRO A 21 -5.18 -5.48 -11.76
CA PRO A 21 -5.74 -4.83 -10.57
C PRO A 21 -7.03 -4.04 -10.80
N THR A 22 -7.33 -3.70 -12.05
CA THR A 22 -8.54 -2.97 -12.48
C THR A 22 -9.54 -3.87 -13.21
N HIS A 23 -9.53 -5.19 -12.96
CA HIS A 23 -10.35 -6.16 -13.70
C HIS A 23 -11.86 -5.91 -13.54
N GLU A 24 -12.29 -5.18 -12.51
CA GLU A 24 -13.70 -4.80 -12.31
C GLU A 24 -14.16 -3.73 -13.30
N GLY A 25 -13.23 -2.95 -13.87
CA GLY A 25 -13.53 -1.90 -14.84
C GLY A 25 -14.39 -0.77 -14.27
N LEU A 26 -14.15 -0.38 -13.01
CA LEU A 26 -14.90 0.68 -12.36
C LEU A 26 -14.66 2.04 -13.05
N ASP A 27 -15.69 2.88 -13.13
CA ASP A 27 -15.55 4.28 -13.52
C ASP A 27 -15.06 5.11 -12.32
N LEU A 28 -13.86 4.77 -11.84
CA LEU A 28 -13.22 5.37 -10.67
C LEU A 28 -11.93 6.05 -11.09
N LYS A 29 -11.73 7.28 -10.63
CA LYS A 29 -10.48 8.03 -10.81
C LYS A 29 -10.06 8.61 -9.48
N LEU A 30 -8.97 8.07 -8.94
CA LEU A 30 -8.43 8.46 -7.65
C LEU A 30 -7.45 9.63 -7.79
N PRO A 31 -7.41 10.54 -6.81
CA PRO A 31 -6.30 11.48 -6.66
C PRO A 31 -4.92 10.80 -6.74
N LYS A 32 -3.94 11.53 -7.28
CA LYS A 32 -2.56 11.03 -7.43
C LYS A 32 -1.87 10.72 -6.10
N LYS A 33 -2.29 11.35 -5.00
CA LYS A 33 -1.68 11.21 -3.68
C LYS A 33 -2.59 10.38 -2.77
N CYS A 34 -2.00 9.46 -2.03
CA CYS A 34 -2.71 8.59 -1.09
C CYS A 34 -1.99 8.50 0.25
N ILE A 35 -2.77 8.65 1.34
CA ILE A 35 -2.38 8.23 2.68
C ILE A 35 -2.87 6.80 2.88
N TYR A 36 -1.92 5.88 3.05
CA TYR A 36 -2.15 4.44 3.16
C TYR A 36 -1.70 3.91 4.51
N ALA A 37 -2.59 3.94 5.48
CA ALA A 37 -2.21 3.87 6.89
C ALA A 37 -2.68 2.61 7.61
N PHE A 38 -1.84 2.10 8.52
CA PHE A 38 -2.12 0.99 9.41
C PHE A 38 -2.58 1.51 10.78
N LEU A 39 -3.76 2.14 10.83
CA LEU A 39 -4.28 2.84 12.02
C LEU A 39 -5.70 2.42 12.42
N GLU A 40 -6.14 1.21 12.06
CA GLU A 40 -7.47 0.70 12.41
C GLU A 40 -8.61 1.71 12.11
N GLU A 41 -9.52 1.92 13.06
CA GLU A 41 -10.71 2.77 12.93
C GLU A 41 -10.41 4.27 12.81
N GLU A 42 -9.16 4.68 13.05
CA GLU A 42 -8.75 6.09 13.01
C GLU A 42 -8.91 6.70 11.61
N ILE A 43 -8.79 5.87 10.57
CA ILE A 43 -8.99 6.32 9.19
C ILE A 43 -10.43 6.68 8.93
N ASP A 44 -11.36 5.82 9.35
CA ASP A 44 -12.79 6.06 9.20
C ASP A 44 -13.23 7.25 10.06
N ARG A 45 -12.70 7.35 11.29
CA ARG A 45 -12.97 8.48 12.19
C ARG A 45 -12.51 9.81 11.59
N TYR A 46 -11.25 9.88 11.12
CA TYR A 46 -10.72 11.09 10.52
C TYR A 46 -11.47 11.46 9.23
N ALA A 47 -11.83 10.47 8.39
CA ALA A 47 -12.62 10.70 7.19
C ALA A 47 -13.96 11.37 7.52
N GLN A 48 -14.66 10.89 8.57
CA GLN A 48 -15.91 11.50 9.03
C GLN A 48 -15.70 12.92 9.56
N GLU A 49 -14.69 13.14 10.40
CA GLU A 49 -14.39 14.46 10.98
C GLU A 49 -14.00 15.49 9.92
N ALA A 50 -13.28 15.05 8.88
CA ALA A 50 -12.87 15.88 7.76
C ALA A 50 -13.98 16.10 6.71
N GLY A 51 -15.13 15.41 6.84
CA GLY A 51 -16.21 15.44 5.85
C GLY A 51 -15.78 14.88 4.50
N ALA A 52 -14.95 13.83 4.51
CA ALA A 52 -14.43 13.19 3.31
C ALA A 52 -15.53 12.40 2.57
N ASP A 53 -15.41 12.35 1.24
CA ASP A 53 -16.31 11.57 0.40
C ASP A 53 -15.80 10.12 0.28
N CYS A 54 -16.67 9.13 0.53
CA CYS A 54 -16.35 7.75 0.19
C CYS A 54 -16.58 7.54 -1.31
N VAL A 55 -15.51 7.36 -2.08
CA VAL A 55 -15.54 7.30 -3.55
C VAL A 55 -15.48 5.88 -4.10
N GLY A 56 -15.13 4.91 -3.27
CA GLY A 56 -15.02 3.52 -3.66
C GLY A 56 -14.77 2.60 -2.48
N GLU A 57 -14.83 1.30 -2.76
CA GLU A 57 -14.59 0.25 -1.77
C GLU A 57 -13.71 -0.83 -2.39
N PHE A 58 -12.64 -1.20 -1.68
CA PHE A 58 -11.87 -2.40 -2.00
C PHE A 58 -12.42 -3.57 -1.20
N VAL A 59 -12.97 -4.55 -1.90
CA VAL A 59 -13.66 -5.69 -1.29
C VAL A 59 -12.73 -6.90 -1.25
N SER A 60 -12.44 -7.39 -0.05
CA SER A 60 -11.74 -8.66 0.16
C SER A 60 -12.65 -9.68 0.85
N ALA A 61 -12.24 -10.95 0.87
CA ALA A 61 -13.00 -12.03 1.51
C ALA A 61 -13.19 -11.84 3.02
N THR A 62 -12.34 -11.05 3.68
CA THR A 62 -12.32 -10.90 5.14
C THR A 62 -12.76 -9.51 5.62
N LYS A 63 -12.65 -8.49 4.75
CA LYS A 63 -13.02 -7.10 5.07
C LYS A 63 -13.23 -6.28 3.79
N THR A 64 -14.19 -5.37 3.84
CA THR A 64 -14.32 -4.28 2.86
C THR A 64 -13.59 -3.05 3.40
N TYR A 65 -12.76 -2.43 2.55
CA TYR A 65 -11.95 -1.26 2.88
C TYR A 65 -12.50 -0.05 2.12
N PRO A 66 -13.09 0.95 2.79
CA PRO A 66 -13.51 2.18 2.13
C PRO A 66 -12.31 2.98 1.63
N VAL A 67 -12.51 3.68 0.52
CA VAL A 67 -11.56 4.64 -0.05
C VAL A 67 -12.19 6.01 -0.01
N TYR A 68 -11.60 6.88 0.80
CA TYR A 68 -12.07 8.25 0.97
C TYR A 68 -11.24 9.22 0.14
N VAL A 69 -11.86 10.34 -0.25
CA VAL A 69 -11.18 11.52 -0.77
C VAL A 69 -11.42 12.68 0.19
N VAL A 70 -10.31 13.26 0.66
CA VAL A 70 -10.32 14.43 1.54
C VAL A 70 -9.68 15.62 0.84
N ASN A 71 -10.24 16.82 1.02
CA ASN A 71 -9.59 18.05 0.61
C ASN A 71 -8.68 18.55 1.75
N TYR A 72 -7.38 18.53 1.54
CA TYR A 72 -6.41 19.09 2.46
C TYR A 72 -5.74 20.30 1.82
N LYS A 73 -6.05 21.50 2.34
CA LYS A 73 -5.46 22.78 1.86
C LYS A 73 -5.63 23.01 0.34
N GLY A 74 -6.75 22.60 -0.22
CA GLY A 74 -7.05 22.77 -1.65
C GLY A 74 -6.54 21.63 -2.54
N GLU A 75 -5.92 20.60 -1.96
CA GLU A 75 -5.47 19.40 -2.68
C GLU A 75 -6.33 18.20 -2.29
N GLU A 76 -6.83 17.46 -3.29
CA GLU A 76 -7.54 16.21 -3.07
C GLU A 76 -6.54 15.08 -2.82
N ILE A 77 -6.77 14.31 -1.76
CA ILE A 77 -5.90 13.23 -1.32
C ILE A 77 -6.76 12.00 -1.03
N CYS A 78 -6.35 10.85 -1.55
CA CYS A 78 -6.92 9.56 -1.15
C CYS A 78 -6.54 9.23 0.28
N LEU A 79 -7.49 8.70 1.04
CA LEU A 79 -7.28 8.25 2.40
C LEU A 79 -7.88 6.86 2.56
N THR A 80 -7.07 5.88 2.96
CA THR A 80 -7.57 4.52 3.20
C THR A 80 -6.73 3.73 4.20
N GLN A 81 -7.36 2.75 4.83
CA GLN A 81 -6.74 1.84 5.77
C GLN A 81 -6.06 0.69 5.03
N ALA A 82 -4.76 0.51 5.26
CA ALA A 82 -4.03 -0.63 4.76
C ALA A 82 -4.41 -1.94 5.52
N PRO A 83 -4.63 -3.07 4.82
CA PRO A 83 -4.78 -4.38 5.45
C PRO A 83 -3.44 -4.84 6.05
N VAL A 84 -3.50 -5.47 7.21
CA VAL A 84 -2.31 -6.06 7.86
C VAL A 84 -1.82 -7.26 7.04
N GLY A 85 -0.53 -7.26 6.68
CA GLY A 85 0.14 -8.32 5.94
C GLY A 85 0.59 -7.87 4.55
N SER A 86 1.76 -8.35 4.09
CA SER A 86 2.37 -7.92 2.83
C SER A 86 1.51 -8.21 1.61
N ALA A 87 0.98 -9.43 1.49
CA ALA A 87 0.15 -9.84 0.36
C ALA A 87 -1.13 -9.01 0.17
N PRO A 88 -2.01 -8.85 1.19
CA PRO A 88 -3.20 -8.03 1.01
C PRO A 88 -2.85 -6.53 0.87
N ALA A 89 -1.78 -6.06 1.52
CA ALA A 89 -1.36 -4.66 1.41
C ALA A 89 -0.88 -4.33 0.00
N ALA A 90 -0.13 -5.22 -0.65
CA ALA A 90 0.29 -5.08 -2.04
C ALA A 90 -0.90 -5.17 -2.99
N GLN A 91 -1.82 -6.12 -2.78
CA GLN A 91 -3.02 -6.26 -3.62
C GLN A 91 -3.87 -4.98 -3.65
N PHE A 92 -4.13 -4.38 -2.48
CA PHE A 92 -4.90 -3.15 -2.42
C PHE A 92 -4.09 -1.96 -2.97
N MET A 93 -2.77 -1.93 -2.75
CA MET A 93 -1.89 -0.93 -3.36
C MET A 93 -1.93 -0.98 -4.89
N ASP A 94 -1.88 -2.17 -5.49
CA ASP A 94 -2.00 -2.35 -6.94
C ASP A 94 -3.34 -1.83 -7.47
N TRP A 95 -4.42 -2.07 -6.74
CA TRP A 95 -5.76 -1.55 -7.08
C TRP A 95 -5.77 -0.02 -7.04
N LEU A 96 -5.22 0.60 -5.99
CA LEU A 96 -5.11 2.06 -5.86
C LEU A 96 -4.31 2.67 -7.03
N ILE A 97 -3.16 2.06 -7.37
CA ILE A 97 -2.32 2.49 -8.49
C ILE A 97 -3.09 2.34 -9.81
N GLY A 98 -3.78 1.22 -10.01
CA GLY A 98 -4.60 0.96 -11.19
C GLY A 98 -5.68 2.01 -11.43
N TYR A 99 -6.24 2.59 -10.37
CA TYR A 99 -7.26 3.65 -10.46
C TYR A 99 -6.72 5.09 -10.34
N GLY A 100 -5.39 5.30 -10.37
CA GLY A 100 -4.77 6.61 -10.60
C GLY A 100 -3.83 7.13 -9.52
N VAL A 101 -3.61 6.40 -8.43
CA VAL A 101 -2.65 6.80 -7.39
C VAL A 101 -1.21 6.64 -7.90
N GLU A 102 -0.38 7.65 -7.68
CA GLU A 102 1.04 7.70 -8.08
C GLU A 102 1.98 7.85 -6.89
N GLN A 103 1.53 8.52 -5.82
CA GLN A 103 2.33 8.82 -4.63
C GLN A 103 1.62 8.30 -3.39
N ILE A 104 2.29 7.43 -2.64
CA ILE A 104 1.73 6.80 -1.45
C ILE A 104 2.61 7.11 -0.25
N ILE A 105 2.01 7.70 0.79
CA ILE A 105 2.63 7.81 2.11
C ILE A 105 1.99 6.75 2.99
N SER A 106 2.81 5.81 3.47
CA SER A 106 2.36 4.82 4.43
C SER A 106 2.86 5.17 5.84
N THR A 107 2.00 4.92 6.82
CA THR A 107 2.28 5.15 8.24
C THR A 107 1.64 4.06 9.08
N GLY A 108 2.22 3.77 10.23
CA GLY A 108 1.79 2.72 11.14
C GLY A 108 2.69 2.67 12.37
N THR A 109 2.61 1.58 13.10
CA THR A 109 3.43 1.32 14.29
C THR A 109 4.42 0.20 14.02
N CYS A 110 5.53 0.19 14.76
CA CYS A 110 6.50 -0.90 14.71
C CYS A 110 7.15 -1.13 16.08
N GLY A 111 7.62 -2.36 16.29
CA GLY A 111 8.54 -2.66 17.38
C GLY A 111 9.99 -2.35 16.98
N VAL A 112 10.84 -2.15 17.98
CA VAL A 112 12.28 -1.89 17.78
C VAL A 112 13.11 -3.05 18.34
N LEU A 113 14.22 -3.37 17.65
CA LEU A 113 15.21 -4.36 18.10
C LEU A 113 16.47 -3.69 18.70
N ALA A 114 16.48 -2.36 18.75
CA ALA A 114 17.53 -1.55 19.33
C ALA A 114 16.95 -0.74 20.50
N ASP A 115 17.83 -0.16 21.31
CA ASP A 115 17.46 0.72 22.41
C ASP A 115 16.97 2.08 21.88
N ILE A 116 15.69 2.13 21.51
CA ILE A 116 14.98 3.30 21.02
C ILE A 116 13.77 3.50 21.93
N GLU A 117 13.54 4.74 22.35
CA GLU A 117 12.42 5.10 23.23
C GLU A 117 11.06 4.82 22.58
N GLU A 118 10.08 4.46 23.42
CA GLU A 118 8.68 4.38 23.00
C GLU A 118 8.20 5.72 22.44
N ASN A 119 7.33 5.67 21.42
CA ASN A 119 6.80 6.85 20.71
C ASN A 119 7.84 7.65 19.89
N ALA A 120 9.05 7.14 19.71
CA ALA A 120 9.97 7.71 18.74
C ALA A 120 9.41 7.62 17.31
N PHE A 121 9.40 8.73 16.58
CA PHE A 121 9.00 8.77 15.18
C PHE A 121 10.15 8.30 14.28
N LEU A 122 9.93 7.22 13.52
CA LEU A 122 10.95 6.60 12.69
C LEU A 122 10.62 6.80 11.21
N ILE A 123 11.59 7.33 10.45
CA ILE A 123 11.52 7.41 8.99
C ILE A 123 12.42 6.30 8.43
N PRO A 124 11.86 5.20 7.89
CA PRO A 124 12.66 4.13 7.33
C PRO A 124 13.31 4.57 6.01
N ILE A 125 14.64 4.48 5.94
CA ILE A 125 15.43 4.77 4.71
C ILE A 125 15.79 3.52 3.90
N ARG A 126 15.41 2.34 4.41
CA ARG A 126 15.54 1.05 3.73
C ARG A 126 14.62 0.03 4.39
N ALA A 127 14.16 -0.96 3.64
CA ALA A 127 13.31 -2.04 4.12
C ALA A 127 13.96 -3.41 3.87
N LEU A 128 14.09 -4.25 4.91
CA LEU A 128 14.52 -5.65 4.76
C LEU A 128 13.40 -6.43 4.06
N ARG A 129 13.73 -7.14 2.98
CA ARG A 129 12.77 -7.92 2.20
C ARG A 129 12.70 -9.36 2.71
N ASP A 130 12.02 -9.56 3.84
CA ASP A 130 11.78 -10.88 4.47
C ASP A 130 10.29 -11.29 4.40
N GLU A 131 9.46 -10.50 3.73
CA GLU A 131 8.00 -10.67 3.68
C GLU A 131 7.50 -11.51 2.49
N GLY A 132 8.37 -11.83 1.53
CA GLY A 132 8.06 -12.65 0.36
C GLY A 132 7.33 -11.94 -0.78
N THR A 133 6.35 -11.06 -0.49
CA THR A 133 5.50 -10.45 -1.53
C THR A 133 6.29 -9.55 -2.47
N SER A 134 7.22 -8.75 -1.96
CA SER A 134 8.05 -7.86 -2.78
C SER A 134 8.90 -8.60 -3.83
N TYR A 135 9.23 -9.88 -3.62
CA TYR A 135 9.97 -10.68 -4.61
C TYR A 135 9.18 -10.95 -5.89
N HIS A 136 7.86 -10.70 -5.90
CA HIS A 136 7.03 -10.79 -7.10
C HIS A 136 7.02 -9.50 -7.94
N TYR A 137 7.55 -8.38 -7.42
CA TYR A 137 7.50 -7.08 -8.10
C TYR A 137 8.86 -6.58 -8.57
N VAL A 138 9.95 -7.04 -7.93
CA VAL A 138 11.31 -6.58 -8.23
C VAL A 138 12.31 -7.68 -7.93
N ALA A 139 13.38 -7.74 -8.74
CA ALA A 139 14.41 -8.75 -8.66
C ALA A 139 14.94 -8.96 -7.22
N PRO A 140 15.31 -10.19 -6.83
CA PRO A 140 15.74 -10.49 -5.47
C PRO A 140 16.91 -9.61 -4.98
N SER A 141 16.72 -9.00 -3.81
CA SER A 141 17.74 -8.24 -3.09
C SER A 141 17.46 -8.33 -1.59
N ARG A 142 18.48 -8.13 -0.75
CA ARG A 142 18.30 -8.15 0.71
C ARG A 142 17.43 -6.99 1.20
N TYR A 143 17.65 -5.81 0.65
CA TYR A 143 16.97 -4.59 1.03
C TYR A 143 16.31 -3.93 -0.18
N MET A 144 15.21 -3.24 0.07
CA MET A 144 14.77 -2.13 -0.76
C MET A 144 15.40 -0.85 -0.21
N GLU A 145 16.23 -0.17 -1.00
CA GLU A 145 16.91 1.05 -0.60
C GLU A 145 16.04 2.27 -0.95
N MET A 146 16.04 3.29 -0.10
CA MET A 146 15.44 4.58 -0.44
C MET A 146 16.19 5.21 -1.61
N GLN A 147 15.46 5.58 -2.65
CA GLN A 147 15.98 6.39 -3.74
C GLN A 147 15.95 7.86 -3.31
N ILE A 148 17.11 8.52 -3.30
CA ILE A 148 17.25 9.91 -2.84
C ILE A 148 16.84 10.90 -3.94
N GLU A 149 16.71 10.44 -5.19
CA GLU A 149 16.41 11.27 -6.36
C GLU A 149 14.95 11.05 -6.80
N ALA A 150 14.22 12.16 -7.00
CA ALA A 150 12.85 12.20 -7.48
C ALA A 150 12.78 12.80 -8.89
#